data_AF-A0A2P6MF28-F1
#
_entry.id   AF-A0A2P6MF28-F1
#
_cell.length_a   1.000
_cell.length_b   1.000
_cell.length_c   1.000
_cell.angle_alpha   90.00
_cell.angle_beta   90.00
_cell.angle_gamma   90.00
#
_symmetry.space_group_name_H-M   'P 1'
#
loop_
_entity.id
_entity.type
_entity.pdbx_description
1 polymer ?
#
loop_
_entity_poly.entity_id
_entity_poly.type
_entity_poly.pdbx_seq_one_letter_code
_entity_poly.pdbx_strand_id
1 'polypeptide(L)'
;MEIERINDTTIKFYITYNDIERRGFDKEEIWYSRERGEELFFEMMNEVSDQEKFEMNGPLWVQVHALEKGLEVIVTRGQMNDGNVKLEIPLEEDAEENVDKNIVDMLDQQFSGDEKENAVKDHTLSVVVGFDDFEDAIRLASAVDMDIHSSLYHFENTYFLFVTIDDMYTDEEQDNMLSRILEYGYESDITIHRIQEYGNTILEENALATIKNNFS
;
A
#
# COMPACT_ATOMS: atom_id res chain seq x y z
N MET A 1 -3.55 34.11 1.90
CA MET A 1 -2.81 32.90 2.27
C MET A 1 -1.88 33.23 3.42
N GLU A 2 -1.85 32.38 4.45
CA GLU A 2 -0.88 32.43 5.53
C GLU A 2 -0.01 31.17 5.46
N ILE A 3 1.31 31.32 5.54
CA ILE A 3 2.28 30.23 5.45
C ILE A 3 3.05 30.18 6.75
N GLU A 4 3.16 28.99 7.32
CA GLU A 4 3.92 28.70 8.52
C GLU A 4 4.86 27.53 8.25
N ARG A 5 6.16 27.77 8.42
CA ARG A 5 7.16 26.71 8.31
C ARG A 5 7.24 25.97 9.64
N ILE A 6 6.81 24.71 9.65
CA ILE A 6 6.86 23.86 10.85
C ILE A 6 8.29 23.34 11.07
N ASN A 7 8.96 22.88 10.01
CA ASN A 7 10.36 22.44 10.05
C ASN A 7 11.01 22.47 8.65
N ASP A 8 12.17 21.83 8.48
CA ASP A 8 12.91 21.83 7.20
C ASP A 8 12.25 20.98 6.09
N THR A 9 11.35 20.08 6.47
CA THR A 9 10.67 19.12 5.59
C THR A 9 9.17 19.36 5.50
N THR A 10 8.58 20.10 6.42
CA THR A 10 7.14 20.27 6.59
C THR A 10 6.76 21.74 6.61
N ILE A 11 5.79 22.08 5.76
CA ILE A 11 5.21 23.42 5.63
C ILE A 11 3.71 23.31 5.88
N LYS A 12 3.18 24.23 6.68
CA LYS A 12 1.76 24.37 6.95
C LYS A 12 1.28 25.66 6.31
N PHE A 13 0.14 25.64 5.65
CA PHE A 13 -0.46 26.87 5.14
C PHE A 13 -1.98 26.87 5.25
N TYR A 14 -2.53 28.07 5.34
CA TYR A 14 -3.95 28.32 5.43
C TYR A 14 -4.42 29.15 4.24
N ILE A 15 -5.46 28.65 3.56
CA ILE A 15 -6.10 29.32 2.43
C ILE A 15 -7.59 29.50 2.71
N THR A 16 -8.09 30.72 2.53
CA THR A 16 -9.51 31.01 2.74
C THR A 16 -10.33 30.59 1.52
N TYR A 17 -11.62 30.27 1.71
CA TYR A 17 -12.50 29.92 0.57
C TYR A 17 -12.57 31.02 -0.49
N ASN A 18 -12.55 32.28 -0.07
CA ASN A 18 -12.54 33.43 -0.99
C ASN A 18 -11.22 33.53 -1.81
N ASP A 19 -10.11 33.01 -1.30
CA ASP A 19 -8.85 32.93 -2.04
C ASP A 19 -8.82 31.72 -2.98
N ILE A 20 -9.50 30.63 -2.63
CA ILE A 20 -9.70 29.46 -3.50
C ILE A 20 -10.56 29.84 -4.71
N GLU A 21 -11.70 30.48 -4.48
CA GLU A 21 -12.62 30.91 -5.54
C GLU A 21 -11.97 31.92 -6.49
N ARG A 22 -11.11 32.81 -5.97
CA ARG A 22 -10.35 33.78 -6.80
C ARG A 22 -9.32 33.13 -7.72
N ARG A 23 -8.85 31.93 -7.38
CA ARG A 23 -7.98 31.11 -8.24
C ARG A 23 -8.76 30.24 -9.22
N GLY A 24 -10.09 30.29 -9.19
CA GLY A 24 -10.95 29.54 -10.11
C GLY A 24 -11.21 28.10 -9.68
N PHE A 25 -10.99 27.80 -8.40
CA PHE A 25 -11.33 26.50 -7.81
C PHE A 25 -12.62 26.62 -6.99
N ASP A 26 -13.45 25.59 -7.07
CA ASP A 26 -14.62 25.44 -6.22
C ASP A 26 -14.30 24.57 -5.01
N LYS A 27 -14.89 24.90 -3.85
CA LYS A 27 -14.64 24.18 -2.59
C LYS A 27 -14.94 22.68 -2.70
N GLU A 28 -15.94 22.31 -3.51
CA GLU A 28 -16.36 20.92 -3.71
C GLU A 28 -15.42 20.22 -4.70
N GLU A 29 -14.91 20.96 -5.68
CA GLU A 29 -14.05 20.42 -6.73
C GLU A 29 -12.69 19.96 -6.21
N ILE A 30 -12.17 20.60 -5.15
CA ILE A 30 -10.93 20.19 -4.48
C ILE A 30 -11.04 18.79 -3.87
N TRP A 31 -12.22 18.41 -3.38
CA TRP A 31 -12.44 17.12 -2.72
C TRP A 31 -12.85 16.02 -3.70
N TYR A 32 -13.63 16.36 -4.74
CA TYR A 32 -14.17 15.38 -5.69
C TYR A 32 -13.31 15.20 -6.94
N SER A 33 -12.43 16.15 -7.26
CA SER A 33 -11.51 16.06 -8.39
C SER A 33 -10.07 16.04 -7.88
N ARG A 34 -9.46 14.85 -7.97
CA ARG A 34 -8.05 14.65 -7.66
C ARG A 34 -7.16 15.59 -8.47
N GLU A 35 -7.40 15.71 -9.79
CA GLU A 35 -6.61 16.57 -10.67
C GLU A 35 -6.65 18.05 -10.26
N ARG A 36 -7.83 18.55 -9.87
CA ARG A 36 -8.00 19.94 -9.43
C ARG A 36 -7.44 20.20 -8.05
N GLY A 37 -7.56 19.23 -7.15
CA GLY A 37 -6.89 19.27 -5.85
C GLY A 37 -5.36 19.35 -6.02
N GLU A 38 -4.79 18.44 -6.83
CA GLU A 38 -3.36 18.42 -7.14
C GLU A 38 -2.88 19.73 -7.77
N GLU A 39 -3.63 20.29 -8.73
CA GLU A 39 -3.29 21.57 -9.38
C GLU A 39 -3.18 22.72 -8.37
N LEU A 40 -4.16 22.85 -7.46
CA LEU A 40 -4.12 23.84 -6.39
C LEU A 40 -2.88 23.64 -5.49
N PHE A 41 -2.57 22.41 -5.10
CA PHE A 41 -1.40 22.15 -4.25
C PHE A 41 -0.08 22.46 -4.98
N PHE A 42 0.06 22.10 -6.25
CA PHE A 42 1.24 22.43 -7.04
C PHE A 42 1.42 23.95 -7.23
N GLU A 43 0.34 24.69 -7.48
CA GLU A 43 0.39 26.15 -7.59
C GLU A 43 0.88 26.77 -6.26
N MET A 44 0.32 26.31 -5.15
CA MET A 44 0.66 26.78 -3.81
C MET A 44 2.10 26.42 -3.43
N MET A 45 2.56 25.23 -3.78
CA MET A 45 3.93 24.78 -3.55
C MET A 45 4.94 25.55 -4.41
N ASN A 46 4.59 25.87 -5.67
CA ASN A 46 5.43 26.72 -6.52
C ASN A 46 5.55 28.15 -5.96
N GLU A 47 4.45 28.73 -5.44
CA GLU A 47 4.46 30.04 -4.78
C GLU A 47 5.37 30.06 -3.54
N VAL A 48 5.38 28.97 -2.78
CA VAL A 48 6.23 28.78 -1.59
C VAL A 48 7.69 28.51 -1.94
N SER A 49 7.97 27.74 -3.00
CA SER A 49 9.33 27.42 -3.46
C SER A 49 10.11 28.68 -3.85
N ASP A 50 9.43 29.64 -4.50
CA ASP A 50 10.03 30.90 -4.96
C ASP A 50 10.45 31.80 -3.78
N GLN A 51 9.77 31.70 -2.63
CA GLN A 51 10.06 32.51 -1.44
C GLN A 51 11.08 31.88 -0.48
N GLU A 52 11.15 30.54 -0.38
CA GLU A 52 11.85 29.86 0.73
C GLU A 52 13.07 29.01 0.33
N LYS A 53 13.49 29.01 -0.96
CA LYS A 53 14.58 28.15 -1.47
C LYS A 53 14.40 26.67 -1.08
N PHE A 54 13.16 26.21 -1.07
CA PHE A 54 12.84 24.81 -0.82
C PHE A 54 12.92 24.08 -2.16
N GLU A 55 14.01 23.32 -2.37
CA GLU A 55 14.16 22.45 -3.54
C GLU A 55 13.22 21.25 -3.39
N MET A 56 12.10 21.28 -4.12
CA MET A 56 11.04 20.26 -4.08
C MET A 56 11.40 19.08 -4.98
N ASN A 57 12.42 18.30 -4.58
CA ASN A 57 12.74 17.04 -5.25
C ASN A 57 12.43 15.87 -4.31
N GLY A 58 11.40 15.10 -4.64
CA GLY A 58 11.01 13.90 -3.90
C GLY A 58 9.48 13.77 -3.71
N PRO A 59 9.03 12.65 -3.12
CA PRO A 59 7.62 12.43 -2.82
C PRO A 59 7.12 13.44 -1.76
N LEU A 60 5.89 13.90 -1.94
CA LEU A 60 5.21 14.85 -1.05
C LEU A 60 4.02 14.16 -0.41
N TRP A 61 3.90 14.32 0.90
CA TRP A 61 2.73 13.96 1.68
C TRP A 61 1.91 15.20 1.95
N VAL A 62 0.62 15.15 1.65
CA VAL A 62 -0.29 16.30 1.78
C VAL A 62 -1.45 15.89 2.67
N GLN A 63 -1.64 16.63 3.76
CA GLN A 63 -2.77 16.48 4.67
C GLN A 63 -3.61 17.75 4.59
N VAL A 64 -4.93 17.59 4.46
CA VAL A 64 -5.87 18.70 4.25
C VAL A 64 -6.95 18.65 5.33
N HIS A 65 -7.10 19.74 6.06
CA HIS A 65 -8.16 19.95 7.04
C HIS A 65 -9.15 21.01 6.55
N ALA A 66 -10.41 20.64 6.45
CA ALA A 66 -11.49 21.58 6.18
C ALA A 66 -11.84 22.37 7.45
N LEU A 67 -11.71 23.69 7.39
CA LEU A 67 -12.13 24.61 8.44
C LEU A 67 -13.36 25.41 7.99
N GLU A 68 -14.08 26.03 8.93
CA GLU A 68 -15.30 26.80 8.62
C GLU A 68 -15.05 27.97 7.64
N LYS A 69 -13.82 28.50 7.59
CA LYS A 69 -13.46 29.68 6.80
C LYS A 69 -12.44 29.42 5.69
N GLY A 70 -11.93 28.19 5.57
CA GLY A 70 -10.91 27.85 4.59
C GLY A 70 -10.40 26.43 4.73
N LEU A 71 -9.26 26.17 4.11
CA LEU A 71 -8.53 24.91 4.20
C LEU A 71 -7.19 25.16 4.91
N GLU A 72 -6.86 24.28 5.84
CA GLU A 72 -5.53 24.15 6.41
C GLU A 72 -4.85 22.96 5.72
N VAL A 73 -3.65 23.17 5.21
CA VAL A 73 -2.91 22.16 4.45
C VAL A 73 -1.53 22.01 5.05
N ILE A 74 -1.12 20.77 5.32
CA ILE A 74 0.20 20.41 5.82
C ILE A 74 0.88 19.58 4.75
N VAL A 75 2.04 20.02 4.29
CA VAL A 75 2.82 19.34 3.26
C VAL A 75 4.16 18.92 3.86
N THR A 76 4.44 17.61 3.83
CA THR A 76 5.67 17.01 4.33
C THR A 76 6.44 16.38 3.18
N ARG A 77 7.72 16.71 3.06
CA ARG A 77 8.65 16.12 2.09
C ARG A 77 9.14 14.76 2.61
N GLY A 78 8.98 13.70 1.83
CA GLY A 78 9.61 12.42 2.09
C GLY A 78 11.09 12.44 1.69
N GLN A 79 11.96 11.86 2.53
CA GLN A 79 13.35 11.65 2.17
C GLN A 79 13.52 10.25 1.55
N MET A 80 14.11 10.20 0.35
CA MET A 80 14.48 8.95 -0.30
C MET A 80 15.87 8.54 0.17
N ASN A 81 15.99 7.35 0.77
CA ASN A 81 17.28 6.76 1.08
C ASN A 81 17.27 5.28 0.64
N ASP A 82 18.10 4.91 -0.33
CA ASP A 82 18.28 3.53 -0.83
C ASP A 82 16.95 2.74 -1.02
N GLY A 83 16.11 3.22 -1.94
CA GLY A 83 14.87 2.52 -2.34
C GLY A 83 13.73 2.57 -1.33
N ASN A 84 13.95 3.06 -0.12
CA ASN A 84 12.93 3.23 0.91
C ASN A 84 12.59 4.71 1.10
N VAL A 85 11.30 5.04 1.03
CA VAL A 85 10.82 6.40 1.30
C VAL A 85 10.60 6.54 2.80
N LYS A 86 11.40 7.37 3.47
CA LYS A 86 11.17 7.70 4.87
C LYS A 86 10.39 9.01 4.95
N LEU A 87 9.15 8.94 5.42
CA LEU A 87 8.34 10.11 5.74
C LEU A 87 8.47 10.43 7.23
N GLU A 88 8.97 11.63 7.54
CA GLU A 88 8.89 12.18 8.90
C GLU A 88 7.54 12.87 9.06
N ILE A 89 6.51 12.09 9.39
CA ILE A 89 5.19 12.63 9.69
C ILE A 89 5.28 13.29 11.08
N PRO A 90 4.98 14.60 11.23
CA PRO A 90 4.88 15.21 12.53
C PRO A 90 3.64 14.63 13.22
N LEU A 91 3.85 13.64 14.09
CA LEU A 91 2.83 13.19 15.02
C LEU A 91 2.76 14.24 16.14
N GLU A 92 1.60 14.87 16.33
CA GLU A 92 1.39 15.67 17.54
C GLU A 92 1.48 14.73 18.76
N GLU A 93 2.34 15.06 19.71
CA GLU A 93 2.69 14.21 20.87
C GLU A 93 1.50 13.87 21.80
N ASP A 94 0.31 14.43 21.56
CA ASP A 94 -0.91 14.20 22.34
C ASP A 94 -1.95 13.29 21.65
N ALA A 95 -1.63 12.69 20.49
CA ALA A 95 -2.56 11.83 19.74
C ALA A 95 -2.11 10.35 19.65
N GLU A 96 -1.52 9.80 20.71
CA GLU A 96 -1.12 8.38 20.75
C GLU A 96 -2.31 7.39 20.68
N GLU A 97 -3.56 7.83 20.86
CA GLU A 97 -4.73 6.94 20.83
C GLU A 97 -5.55 6.99 19.52
N ASN A 98 -5.28 7.92 18.61
CA ASN A 98 -6.02 8.03 17.34
C ASN A 98 -5.09 8.41 16.18
N VAL A 99 -3.94 7.74 16.05
CA VAL A 99 -3.32 7.65 14.72
C VAL A 99 -4.29 6.83 13.90
N ASP A 100 -5.15 7.54 13.15
CA ASP A 100 -6.16 6.98 12.26
C ASP A 100 -5.52 5.81 11.50
N LYS A 101 -5.98 4.57 11.74
CA LYS A 101 -5.54 3.39 10.98
C LYS A 101 -5.67 3.63 9.47
N ASN A 102 -6.58 4.51 9.08
CA ASN A 102 -6.74 5.04 7.73
C ASN A 102 -5.45 5.68 7.16
N ILE A 103 -4.63 6.34 7.99
CA ILE A 103 -3.36 6.96 7.56
C ILE A 103 -2.33 5.87 7.24
N VAL A 104 -2.22 4.84 8.10
CA VAL A 104 -1.33 3.70 7.87
C VAL A 104 -1.77 2.92 6.62
N ASP A 105 -3.07 2.65 6.49
CA ASP A 105 -3.66 1.98 5.33
C ASP A 105 -3.44 2.78 4.02
N MET A 106 -3.53 4.11 4.07
CA MET A 106 -3.27 4.97 2.90
C MET A 106 -1.79 5.01 2.51
N LEU A 107 -0.87 4.89 3.46
CA LEU A 107 0.56 4.76 3.17
C LEU A 107 0.84 3.43 2.46
N ASP A 108 0.33 2.30 2.98
CA ASP A 108 0.52 0.98 2.35
C ASP A 108 -0.04 0.95 0.92
N GLN A 109 -1.16 1.63 0.68
CA GLN A 109 -1.82 1.71 -0.63
C GLN A 109 -1.04 2.56 -1.66
N GLN A 110 -0.17 3.48 -1.21
CA GLN A 110 0.60 4.37 -2.08
C GLN A 110 2.02 3.85 -2.34
N PHE A 111 2.55 2.97 -1.49
CA PHE A 111 3.87 2.33 -1.63
C PHE A 111 3.81 0.91 -2.23
N SER A 112 2.65 0.26 -2.19
CA SER A 112 2.40 -0.98 -2.93
C SER A 112 1.95 -0.63 -4.35
N GLY A 113 2.89 -0.60 -5.29
CA GLY A 113 2.68 -0.08 -6.65
C GLY A 113 1.43 -0.60 -7.37
N ASP A 114 0.72 0.33 -8.01
CA ASP A 114 -0.10 0.19 -9.22
C ASP A 114 -0.78 -1.17 -9.49
N GLU A 115 -1.57 -1.72 -8.56
CA GLU A 115 -2.68 -2.62 -8.93
C GLU A 115 -3.82 -2.49 -7.92
N LYS A 116 -4.88 -1.73 -8.28
CA LYS A 116 -6.31 -2.05 -8.05
C LYS A 116 -7.19 -0.84 -8.35
N GLU A 117 -7.55 -0.67 -9.63
CA GLU A 117 -8.84 -0.09 -9.98
C GLU A 117 -9.95 -1.04 -9.47
N ASN A 118 -10.89 -0.51 -8.67
CA ASN A 118 -12.14 -1.16 -8.22
C ASN A 118 -12.03 -2.37 -7.27
N ALA A 119 -11.60 -2.16 -6.02
CA ALA A 119 -11.86 -3.13 -4.96
C ALA A 119 -12.66 -2.50 -3.81
N VAL A 120 -13.91 -2.95 -3.65
CA VAL A 120 -14.50 -3.16 -2.31
C VAL A 120 -13.40 -3.76 -1.45
N LYS A 121 -13.17 -3.28 -0.21
CA LYS A 121 -12.15 -3.82 0.71
C LYS A 121 -12.27 -5.34 0.76
N ASP A 122 -11.50 -6.00 -0.09
CA ASP A 122 -11.43 -7.43 -0.20
C ASP A 122 -10.33 -7.78 0.78
N HIS A 123 -10.70 -8.12 2.01
CA HIS A 123 -9.76 -8.57 3.04
C HIS A 123 -9.13 -9.93 2.68
N THR A 124 -9.26 -10.35 1.43
CA THR A 124 -8.64 -11.54 0.88
C THR A 124 -7.14 -11.32 0.71
N LEU A 125 -6.34 -12.08 1.45
CA LEU A 125 -4.89 -12.09 1.33
C LEU A 125 -4.47 -13.08 0.24
N SER A 126 -3.67 -12.62 -0.73
CA SER A 126 -3.14 -13.47 -1.80
C SER A 126 -1.63 -13.35 -1.88
N VAL A 127 -0.92 -14.47 -1.82
CA VAL A 127 0.55 -14.52 -1.76
C VAL A 127 1.09 -15.59 -2.69
N VAL A 128 2.25 -15.32 -3.30
CA VAL A 128 3.02 -16.31 -4.06
C VAL A 128 4.20 -16.78 -3.21
N VAL A 129 4.27 -18.08 -2.97
CA VAL A 129 5.31 -18.71 -2.16
C VAL A 129 6.19 -19.59 -3.05
N GLY A 130 7.51 -19.33 -3.03
CA GLY A 130 8.50 -20.09 -3.77
C GLY A 130 9.10 -21.24 -2.95
N PHE A 131 9.40 -22.34 -3.64
CA PHE A 131 10.11 -23.52 -3.12
C PHE A 131 11.20 -23.93 -4.11
N ASP A 132 12.42 -24.11 -3.60
CA ASP A 132 13.54 -24.61 -4.41
C ASP A 132 13.38 -26.09 -4.77
N ASP A 133 12.73 -26.88 -3.89
CA ASP A 133 12.44 -28.30 -4.09
C ASP A 133 10.94 -28.57 -3.90
N PHE A 134 10.39 -29.45 -4.73
CA PHE A 134 9.00 -29.90 -4.61
C PHE A 134 8.73 -30.62 -3.28
N GLU A 135 9.76 -31.26 -2.70
CA GLU A 135 9.67 -31.92 -1.40
C GLU A 135 9.21 -30.97 -0.27
N ASP A 136 9.57 -29.69 -0.33
CA ASP A 136 9.15 -28.72 0.68
C ASP A 136 7.66 -28.37 0.58
N ALA A 137 7.11 -28.34 -0.65
CA ALA A 137 5.67 -28.22 -0.87
C ALA A 137 4.90 -29.45 -0.36
N ILE A 138 5.48 -30.66 -0.46
CA ILE A 138 4.90 -31.89 0.12
C ILE A 138 4.87 -31.79 1.64
N ARG A 139 5.97 -31.36 2.26
CA ARG A 139 6.05 -31.19 3.72
C ARG A 139 5.00 -30.20 4.22
N LEU A 140 4.86 -29.06 3.54
CA LEU A 140 3.84 -28.07 3.84
C LEU A 140 2.43 -28.69 3.79
N ALA A 141 2.09 -29.36 2.69
CA ALA A 141 0.79 -30.01 2.51
C ALA A 141 0.49 -31.07 3.59
N SER A 142 1.51 -31.75 4.11
CA SER A 142 1.35 -32.73 5.19
C SER A 142 1.20 -32.10 6.58
N ALA A 143 1.93 -31.01 6.84
CA ALA A 143 2.00 -30.37 8.16
C ALA A 143 0.82 -29.42 8.42
N VAL A 144 0.19 -28.94 7.36
CA VAL A 144 -0.81 -27.89 7.42
C VAL A 144 -2.13 -28.41 6.89
N ASP A 145 -3.14 -28.37 7.75
CA ASP A 145 -4.53 -28.68 7.40
C ASP A 145 -5.30 -27.36 7.44
N MET A 146 -5.35 -26.68 6.30
CA MET A 146 -6.00 -25.39 6.14
C MET A 146 -6.92 -25.46 4.93
N ASP A 147 -8.14 -24.96 5.11
CA ASP A 147 -9.13 -24.85 4.03
C ASP A 147 -8.91 -23.53 3.31
N ILE A 148 -7.93 -23.54 2.40
CA ILE A 148 -7.51 -22.37 1.62
C ILE A 148 -7.39 -22.71 0.14
N HIS A 149 -7.68 -21.70 -0.68
CA HIS A 149 -7.48 -21.80 -2.10
C HIS A 149 -5.98 -21.81 -2.40
N SER A 150 -5.53 -22.86 -3.07
CA SER A 150 -4.12 -23.03 -3.42
C SER A 150 -3.95 -23.60 -4.81
N SER A 151 -2.97 -23.07 -5.54
CA SER A 151 -2.59 -23.49 -6.90
C SER A 151 -1.08 -23.64 -6.96
N LEU A 152 -0.57 -24.66 -7.66
CA LEU A 152 0.86 -24.93 -7.78
C LEU A 152 1.32 -24.83 -9.23
N TYR A 153 2.46 -24.15 -9.42
CA TYR A 153 3.09 -23.90 -10.70
C TYR A 153 4.59 -24.23 -10.63
N HIS A 154 5.20 -24.36 -11.79
CA HIS A 154 6.65 -24.49 -11.93
C HIS A 154 7.16 -23.52 -13.00
N PHE A 155 8.12 -22.70 -12.62
CA PHE A 155 8.68 -21.64 -13.45
C PHE A 155 10.15 -21.42 -13.10
N GLU A 156 11.01 -21.22 -14.10
CA GLU A 156 12.46 -20.96 -13.92
C GLU A 156 13.18 -21.91 -12.95
N ASN A 157 12.83 -23.21 -12.95
CA ASN A 157 13.42 -24.25 -12.08
C ASN A 157 13.08 -24.10 -10.58
N THR A 158 12.01 -23.39 -10.27
CA THR A 158 11.46 -23.19 -8.93
C THR A 158 9.97 -23.54 -8.94
N TYR A 159 9.46 -24.07 -7.83
CA TYR A 159 8.04 -24.34 -7.64
C TYR A 159 7.38 -23.16 -6.94
N PHE A 160 6.22 -22.74 -7.45
CA PHE A 160 5.48 -21.61 -6.90
C PHE A 160 4.09 -22.07 -6.47
N LEU A 161 3.76 -21.85 -5.20
CA LEU A 161 2.43 -22.01 -4.66
C LEU A 161 1.77 -20.65 -4.56
N PHE A 162 0.66 -20.47 -5.26
CA PHE A 162 -0.22 -19.34 -5.05
C PHE A 162 -1.25 -19.72 -4.01
N VAL A 163 -1.39 -18.88 -2.98
CA VAL A 163 -2.33 -19.09 -1.88
C VAL A 163 -3.24 -17.88 -1.77
N THR A 164 -4.54 -18.15 -1.65
CA THR A 164 -5.56 -17.14 -1.40
C THR A 164 -6.31 -17.51 -0.11
N ILE A 165 -6.26 -16.61 0.86
CA ILE A 165 -6.95 -16.72 2.14
C ILE A 165 -8.11 -15.73 2.12
N ASP A 166 -9.31 -16.26 2.32
CA ASP A 166 -10.58 -15.56 2.19
C ASP A 166 -10.80 -14.52 3.30
N ASP A 167 -11.70 -13.55 3.06
CA ASP A 167 -12.04 -12.47 4.00
C ASP A 167 -12.79 -12.93 5.25
N MET A 168 -13.18 -14.22 5.32
CA MET A 168 -13.73 -14.83 6.53
C MET A 168 -12.74 -14.90 7.70
N TYR A 169 -11.44 -14.78 7.46
CA TYR A 169 -10.39 -14.79 8.48
C TYR A 169 -10.01 -13.37 8.91
N THR A 170 -9.72 -13.17 10.20
CA THR A 170 -9.17 -11.91 10.70
C THR A 170 -7.73 -11.70 10.24
N ASP A 171 -7.26 -10.46 10.16
CA ASP A 171 -5.88 -10.13 9.75
C ASP A 171 -4.83 -10.92 10.57
N GLU A 172 -5.03 -11.07 11.89
CA GLU A 172 -4.14 -11.85 12.76
C GLU A 172 -4.14 -13.36 12.43
N GLU A 173 -5.30 -13.92 12.04
CA GLU A 173 -5.40 -15.31 11.61
C GLU A 173 -4.71 -15.51 10.25
N GLN A 174 -4.90 -14.58 9.32
CA GLN A 174 -4.24 -14.61 8.01
C GLN A 174 -2.72 -14.55 8.15
N ASP A 175 -2.20 -13.65 8.99
CA ASP A 175 -0.77 -13.54 9.28
C ASP A 175 -0.21 -14.82 9.91
N ASN A 176 -0.94 -15.45 10.83
CA ASN A 176 -0.53 -16.71 11.44
C ASN A 176 -0.51 -17.86 10.40
N MET A 177 -1.52 -17.93 9.53
CA MET A 177 -1.58 -18.92 8.46
C MET A 177 -0.42 -18.73 7.46
N LEU A 178 -0.17 -17.49 7.03
CA LEU A 178 0.95 -17.14 6.17
C LEU A 178 2.29 -17.51 6.83
N SER A 179 2.47 -17.14 8.11
CA SER A 179 3.68 -17.45 8.87
C SER A 179 4.00 -18.95 8.86
N ARG A 180 2.98 -19.81 9.02
CA ARG A 180 3.15 -21.27 8.95
C ARG A 180 3.52 -21.76 7.56
N ILE A 181 3.01 -21.12 6.50
CA ILE A 181 3.37 -21.46 5.13
C ILE A 181 4.83 -21.11 4.85
N LEU A 182 5.26 -19.93 5.30
CA LEU A 182 6.62 -19.41 5.13
C LEU A 182 7.68 -20.15 5.98
N GLU A 183 7.30 -21.10 6.83
CA GLU A 183 8.26 -22.03 7.43
C GLU A 183 8.85 -23.02 6.41
N TYR A 184 8.12 -23.28 5.32
CA TYR A 184 8.48 -24.29 4.31
C TYR A 184 8.95 -23.67 2.99
N GLY A 185 8.81 -22.35 2.82
CA GLY A 185 9.16 -21.65 1.58
C GLY A 185 9.42 -20.17 1.84
N TYR A 186 9.60 -19.39 0.79
CA TYR A 186 9.81 -17.95 0.89
C TYR A 186 8.75 -17.19 0.10
N GLU A 187 8.40 -16.00 0.57
CA GLU A 187 7.54 -15.09 -0.19
C GLU A 187 8.28 -14.59 -1.43
N SER A 188 7.62 -14.68 -2.58
CA SER A 188 8.20 -14.35 -3.89
C SER A 188 7.61 -13.07 -4.44
N ASP A 189 8.47 -12.17 -4.93
CA ASP A 189 8.08 -10.93 -5.61
C ASP A 189 7.47 -11.16 -7.01
N ILE A 190 7.55 -12.39 -7.53
CA ILE A 190 6.99 -12.73 -8.84
C ILE A 190 5.47 -12.75 -8.77
N THR A 191 4.84 -11.97 -9.66
CA THR A 191 3.38 -11.92 -9.77
C THR A 191 2.79 -13.22 -10.30
N ILE A 192 1.59 -13.56 -9.83
CA ILE A 192 0.85 -14.73 -10.30
C ILE A 192 0.61 -14.70 -11.82
N HIS A 193 0.32 -13.53 -12.39
CA HIS A 193 0.10 -13.34 -13.82
C HIS A 193 1.30 -13.76 -14.67
N ARG A 194 2.53 -13.42 -14.24
CA ARG A 194 3.75 -13.82 -14.95
C ARG A 194 3.92 -15.34 -14.94
N ILE A 195 3.62 -15.98 -13.82
CA ILE A 195 3.70 -17.44 -13.67
C ILE A 195 2.62 -18.12 -14.52
N GLN A 196 1.40 -17.58 -14.55
CA GLN A 196 0.32 -18.13 -15.36
C GLN A 196 0.57 -17.98 -16.87
N GLU A 197 1.24 -16.90 -17.30
CA GLU A 197 1.52 -16.65 -18.71
C GLU A 197 2.76 -17.43 -19.22
N TYR A 198 3.83 -17.51 -18.41
CA TYR A 198 5.12 -18.07 -18.85
C TYR A 198 5.54 -19.36 -18.13
N GLY A 199 4.87 -19.72 -17.03
CA GLY A 199 5.12 -20.92 -16.26
C GLY A 199 4.30 -22.12 -16.70
N ASN A 200 4.53 -23.24 -16.02
CA ASN A 200 3.74 -24.45 -16.19
C ASN A 200 2.84 -24.66 -14.98
N THR A 201 1.54 -24.75 -15.20
CA THR A 201 0.59 -25.11 -14.16
C THR A 201 0.69 -26.60 -13.85
N ILE A 202 0.90 -26.94 -12.58
CA ILE A 202 0.91 -28.33 -12.10
C ILE A 202 -0.47 -28.67 -11.53
N LEU A 203 -1.02 -27.80 -10.66
CA LEU A 203 -2.31 -27.96 -10.02
C LEU A 203 -3.04 -26.61 -9.99
N GLU A 204 -4.20 -26.52 -10.66
CA GLU A 204 -4.97 -25.27 -10.72
C GLU A 204 -5.75 -24.97 -9.45
N GLU A 205 -6.28 -25.98 -8.78
CA GLU A 205 -7.10 -25.81 -7.58
C GLU A 205 -6.74 -26.86 -6.53
N ASN A 206 -6.92 -26.48 -5.26
CA ASN A 206 -6.74 -27.36 -4.10
C ASN A 206 -5.38 -28.07 -4.11
N ALA A 207 -4.31 -27.34 -4.47
CA ALA A 207 -2.99 -27.91 -4.65
C ALA A 207 -2.50 -28.62 -3.38
N LEU A 208 -2.61 -27.98 -2.21
CA LEU A 208 -2.18 -28.57 -0.94
C LEU A 208 -2.95 -29.85 -0.60
N ALA A 209 -4.29 -29.84 -0.74
CA ALA A 209 -5.11 -31.02 -0.48
C ALA A 209 -4.79 -32.17 -1.45
N THR A 210 -4.55 -31.85 -2.72
CA THR A 210 -4.19 -32.84 -3.75
C THR A 210 -2.83 -33.45 -3.46
N ILE A 211 -1.83 -32.64 -3.10
CA ILE A 211 -0.49 -33.13 -2.74
C ILE A 211 -0.59 -34.04 -1.52
N LYS A 212 -1.28 -33.61 -0.46
CA LYS A 212 -1.49 -34.40 0.75
C LYS A 212 -2.12 -35.77 0.44
N ASN A 213 -3.14 -35.82 -0.41
CA ASN A 213 -3.80 -37.08 -0.76
C ASN A 213 -2.94 -38.04 -1.60
N ASN A 214 -2.01 -37.53 -2.41
CA ASN A 214 -1.19 -38.35 -3.31
C ASN A 214 0.16 -38.76 -2.71
N PHE A 215 0.68 -38.00 -1.74
CA PHE A 215 2.04 -38.17 -1.20
C PHE A 215 2.10 -38.44 0.31
N SER A 216 0.95 -38.58 1.00
CA SER A 216 0.89 -38.94 2.42
C SER A 216 1.07 -40.43 2.72
#